data_AF-A0A7S3A007-F1
#
_entry.id   AF-A0A7S3A007-F1
#
_cell.length_a   1.000
_cell.length_b   1.000
_cell.length_c   1.000
_cell.angle_alpha   90.00
_cell.angle_beta   90.00
_cell.angle_gamma   90.00
#
_symmetry.space_group_name_H-M   'P 1'
#
loop_
_entity.id
_entity.type
_entity.pdbx_description
1 polymer ?
#
loop_
_entity_poly.entity_id
_entity_poly.type
_entity_poly.pdbx_seq_one_letter_code
_entity_poly.pdbx_strand_id
1 'polypeptide(L)'
;MIVGLIGPRWAGKGEVARYLAQQEWFESFESFQDLKKAQGLERGWTKGTRLVIRRISKEDAILISKRPYCLVVAVDSPLLTRFRRSERDDLELFQQESDAELYGERGIAEVMTSTRVQILNSGTREQLWAQTKSLQIGDEGHLRPNWDSYFLAIAELLSKRTNCMRKKSATVIVRDTRIVSTGYSGTPSRFLNCIEGGCTKCAAQPSSADPLDQCICLCAEESAILEAGRGRCLGATIYVKHFPCLSCSKKIRQAGIVRVVYLNDVGMDVVAASFLTAANVNVEKHVMIGMLNTFYQGQ
;
A
#
# COMPACT_ATOMS: atom_id res chain seq x y z
N MET A 1 1.39 -15.09 11.82
CA MET A 1 2.10 -14.57 10.64
C MET A 1 3.37 -15.39 10.39
N ILE A 2 3.56 -15.89 9.17
CA ILE A 2 4.81 -16.52 8.73
C ILE A 2 5.45 -15.62 7.68
N VAL A 3 6.69 -15.22 7.87
CA VAL A 3 7.46 -14.39 6.94
C VAL A 3 8.53 -15.25 6.28
N GLY A 4 8.44 -15.44 4.97
CA GLY A 4 9.47 -16.12 4.18
C GLY A 4 10.36 -15.11 3.47
N LEU A 5 11.67 -15.16 3.70
CA LEU A 5 12.63 -14.28 3.04
C LEU A 5 13.22 -14.95 1.79
N ILE A 6 13.06 -14.30 0.64
CA ILE A 6 13.63 -14.71 -0.64
C ILE A 6 14.56 -13.63 -1.18
N GLY A 7 15.59 -14.01 -1.93
CA GLY A 7 16.59 -13.08 -2.44
C GLY A 7 17.93 -13.75 -2.74
N PRO A 8 18.83 -13.11 -3.49
CA PRO A 8 20.13 -13.69 -3.81
C PRO A 8 21.03 -13.81 -2.57
N ARG A 9 22.09 -14.60 -2.66
CA ARG A 9 23.11 -14.69 -1.58
C ARG A 9 23.73 -13.33 -1.30
N TRP A 10 24.12 -13.07 -0.05
CA TRP A 10 24.69 -11.79 0.42
C TRP A 10 23.79 -10.54 0.28
N ALA A 11 22.50 -10.70 -0.02
CA ALA A 11 21.54 -9.59 -0.04
C ALA A 11 21.16 -9.04 1.35
N GLY A 12 21.53 -9.72 2.44
CA GLY A 12 21.21 -9.30 3.81
C GLY A 12 19.93 -9.87 4.40
N LYS A 13 19.35 -10.93 3.80
CA LYS A 13 18.21 -11.69 4.37
C LYS A 13 18.42 -12.06 5.84
N GLY A 14 19.65 -12.48 6.19
CA GLY A 14 20.00 -12.86 7.55
C GLY A 14 19.90 -11.70 8.56
N GLU A 15 20.16 -10.46 8.15
CA GLU A 15 19.99 -9.27 8.99
C GLU A 15 18.53 -8.88 9.15
N VAL A 16 17.73 -8.99 8.09
CA VAL A 16 16.27 -8.76 8.14
C VAL A 16 15.61 -9.74 9.11
N ALA A 17 15.93 -11.04 9.00
CA ALA A 17 15.41 -12.03 9.95
C ALA A 17 15.87 -11.77 11.39
N ARG A 18 17.11 -11.33 11.59
CA ARG A 18 17.62 -10.96 12.92
C ARG A 18 16.85 -9.78 13.50
N TYR A 19 16.57 -8.76 12.69
CA TYR A 19 15.74 -7.64 13.10
C TYR A 19 14.34 -8.09 13.54
N LEU A 20 13.67 -8.91 12.73
CA LEU A 20 12.33 -9.43 13.05
C LEU A 20 12.32 -10.28 14.33
N ALA A 21 13.36 -11.11 14.53
CA ALA A 21 13.46 -11.93 15.72
C ALA A 21 13.69 -11.10 17.00
N GLN A 22 14.52 -10.06 16.92
CA GLN A 22 14.87 -9.24 18.09
C GLN A 22 13.83 -8.17 18.41
N GLN A 23 13.27 -7.51 17.40
CA GLN A 23 12.47 -6.29 17.57
C GLN A 23 10.96 -6.54 17.45
N GLU A 24 10.54 -7.57 16.71
CA GLU A 24 9.12 -7.87 16.47
C GLU A 24 8.68 -9.25 17.01
N TRP A 25 9.57 -9.90 17.77
CA TRP A 25 9.37 -11.19 18.45
C TRP A 25 8.97 -12.35 17.53
N PHE A 26 9.66 -12.48 16.40
CA PHE A 26 9.53 -13.64 15.52
C PHE A 26 10.45 -14.80 15.95
N GLU A 27 9.94 -16.03 15.96
CA GLU A 27 10.79 -17.22 16.03
C GLU A 27 11.47 -17.46 14.67
N SER A 28 12.79 -17.62 14.66
CA SER A 28 13.58 -17.66 13.43
C SER A 28 14.00 -19.08 13.06
N PHE A 29 13.79 -19.44 11.79
CA PHE A 29 14.18 -20.71 11.20
C PHE A 29 15.09 -20.49 9.99
N GLU A 30 16.10 -21.35 9.81
CA GLU A 30 17.01 -21.25 8.67
C GLU A 30 16.30 -21.58 7.36
N SER A 31 15.56 -22.69 7.32
CA SER A 31 14.83 -23.16 6.13
C SER A 31 13.38 -23.56 6.41
N PHE A 32 12.60 -23.68 5.33
CA PHE A 32 11.22 -24.19 5.41
C PHE A 32 11.16 -25.65 5.90
N GLN A 33 12.21 -26.44 5.66
CA GLN A 33 12.31 -27.81 6.17
C GLN A 33 12.48 -27.83 7.70
N ASP A 34 13.28 -26.92 8.25
CA ASP A 34 13.48 -26.81 9.70
C ASP A 34 12.18 -26.43 10.40
N LEU A 35 11.42 -25.50 9.80
CA LEU A 35 10.08 -25.16 10.26
C LEU A 35 9.15 -26.39 10.26
N LYS A 36 9.13 -27.15 9.16
CA LYS A 36 8.30 -28.37 9.06
C LYS A 36 8.64 -29.39 10.15
N LYS A 37 9.93 -29.60 10.43
CA LYS A 37 10.41 -30.51 11.47
C LYS A 37 10.04 -30.03 12.88
N ALA A 38 10.17 -28.73 13.13
CA ALA A 38 9.98 -28.15 14.46
C ALA A 38 8.50 -28.02 14.85
N GLN A 39 7.66 -27.54 13.93
CA GLN A 39 6.27 -27.19 14.26
C GLN A 39 5.23 -28.13 13.67
N GLY A 40 5.61 -29.03 12.74
CA GLY A 40 4.69 -29.95 12.08
C GLY A 40 3.52 -29.18 11.46
N LEU A 41 3.67 -28.68 10.23
CA LEU A 41 2.69 -27.83 9.53
C LEU A 41 1.25 -28.41 9.46
N GLU A 42 1.04 -29.64 9.94
CA GLU A 42 -0.23 -30.34 10.15
C GLU A 42 -1.01 -29.85 11.39
N ARG A 43 -0.34 -29.29 12.41
CA ARG A 43 -1.01 -28.59 13.50
C ARG A 43 -1.44 -27.23 12.98
N GLY A 44 -2.75 -27.09 12.76
CA GLY A 44 -3.36 -25.87 12.24
C GLY A 44 -2.85 -24.59 12.93
N TRP A 45 -2.81 -23.50 12.16
CA TRP A 45 -2.31 -22.20 12.61
C TRP A 45 -2.96 -21.76 13.94
N THR A 46 -2.13 -21.50 14.96
CA THR A 46 -2.56 -20.88 16.22
C THR A 46 -2.43 -19.37 16.16
N LYS A 47 -3.46 -18.67 16.63
CA LYS A 47 -3.47 -17.21 16.73
C LYS A 47 -2.30 -16.74 17.62
N GLY A 48 -1.50 -15.79 17.14
CA GLY A 48 -0.35 -15.24 17.86
C GLY A 48 1.02 -15.79 17.43
N THR A 49 1.08 -16.86 16.63
CA THR A 49 2.35 -17.42 16.16
C THR A 49 3.01 -16.52 15.11
N ARG A 50 4.24 -16.08 15.37
CA ARG A 50 5.06 -15.21 14.49
C ARG A 50 6.38 -15.90 14.15
N LEU A 51 6.55 -16.32 12.90
CA LEU A 51 7.73 -17.09 12.47
C LEU A 51 8.39 -16.42 11.27
N VAL A 52 9.72 -16.40 11.24
CA VAL A 52 10.50 -15.91 10.09
C VAL A 52 11.41 -17.02 9.57
N ILE A 53 11.42 -17.20 8.25
CA ILE A 53 12.26 -18.18 7.55
C ILE A 53 13.31 -17.42 6.76
N ARG A 54 14.57 -17.62 7.13
CA ARG A 54 15.70 -16.83 6.60
C ARG A 54 15.95 -17.08 5.12
N ARG A 55 15.69 -18.29 4.66
CA ARG A 55 15.85 -18.69 3.26
C ARG A 55 14.74 -19.64 2.84
N ILE A 56 13.96 -19.20 1.85
CA ILE A 56 12.99 -20.04 1.16
C ILE A 56 13.45 -20.26 -0.30
N SER A 57 13.13 -21.43 -0.87
CA SER A 57 13.31 -21.67 -2.31
C SER A 57 12.18 -21.04 -3.14
N LYS A 58 12.29 -21.09 -4.47
CA LYS A 58 11.21 -20.71 -5.40
C LYS A 58 9.93 -21.48 -5.09
N GLU A 59 10.05 -22.79 -4.90
CA GLU A 59 8.93 -23.71 -4.64
C GLU A 59 8.27 -23.42 -3.29
N ASP A 60 9.09 -23.19 -2.25
CA ASP A 60 8.60 -22.83 -0.92
C ASP A 60 7.82 -21.51 -0.97
N ALA A 61 8.33 -20.50 -1.69
CA ALA A 61 7.67 -19.21 -1.85
C ALA A 61 6.31 -19.33 -2.55
N ILE A 62 6.22 -20.14 -3.62
CA ILE A 62 4.97 -20.44 -4.32
C ILE A 62 3.99 -21.18 -3.41
N LEU A 63 4.48 -22.07 -2.55
CA LEU A 63 3.65 -22.84 -1.63
C LEU A 63 3.08 -21.95 -0.51
N ILE A 64 3.94 -21.16 0.14
CA ILE A 64 3.53 -20.33 1.28
C ILE A 64 2.69 -19.13 0.84
N SER A 65 2.93 -18.53 -0.34
CA SER A 65 2.16 -17.39 -0.83
C SER A 65 0.67 -17.68 -1.05
N LYS A 66 0.29 -18.95 -1.22
CA LYS A 66 -1.12 -19.38 -1.29
C LYS A 66 -1.84 -19.36 0.06
N ARG A 67 -1.13 -19.17 1.17
CA ARG A 67 -1.69 -19.22 2.52
C ARG A 67 -1.97 -17.81 3.03
N PRO A 68 -3.16 -17.53 3.60
CA PRO A 68 -3.56 -16.20 4.03
C PRO A 68 -2.80 -15.67 5.26
N TYR A 69 -1.98 -16.51 5.89
CA TYR A 69 -1.17 -16.17 7.06
C TYR A 69 0.33 -16.07 6.76
N CYS A 70 0.72 -16.15 5.49
CA CYS A 70 2.10 -16.09 5.02
C CYS A 70 2.37 -14.81 4.21
N LEU A 71 3.51 -14.18 4.48
CA LEU A 71 4.04 -13.06 3.74
C LEU A 71 5.40 -13.47 3.14
N VAL A 72 5.59 -13.24 1.85
CA VAL A 72 6.90 -13.38 1.20
C VAL A 72 7.51 -12.00 1.07
N VAL A 73 8.72 -11.84 1.58
CA VAL A 73 9.50 -10.59 1.50
C VAL A 73 10.72 -10.86 0.63
N ALA A 74 10.85 -10.12 -0.48
CA ALA A 74 12.06 -10.16 -1.28
C ALA A 74 13.09 -9.19 -0.72
N VAL A 75 14.32 -9.67 -0.56
CA VAL A 75 15.47 -8.86 -0.13
C VAL A 75 16.51 -8.94 -1.22
N ASP A 76 16.77 -7.83 -1.88
CA ASP A 76 17.76 -7.71 -2.94
C ASP A 76 18.89 -6.75 -2.53
N SER A 77 19.99 -6.80 -3.27
CA SER A 77 21.13 -5.90 -3.11
C SER A 77 21.87 -5.81 -4.43
N PRO A 78 22.39 -4.63 -4.81
CA PRO A 78 23.21 -4.47 -6.02
C PRO A 78 24.33 -5.50 -6.11
N LEU A 79 24.62 -6.00 -7.32
CA LEU A 79 25.61 -7.07 -7.57
C LEU A 79 26.96 -6.75 -6.92
N LEU A 80 27.50 -5.56 -7.15
CA LEU A 80 28.80 -5.13 -6.60
C LEU A 80 28.79 -5.06 -5.06
N THR A 81 27.66 -4.68 -4.46
CA THR A 81 27.52 -4.70 -3.00
C THR A 81 27.53 -6.12 -2.46
N ARG A 82 26.87 -7.07 -3.15
CA ARG A 82 26.89 -8.50 -2.78
C ARG A 82 28.28 -9.11 -2.96
N PHE A 83 28.99 -8.74 -4.02
CA PHE A 83 30.36 -9.18 -4.28
C PHE A 83 31.33 -8.71 -3.19
N ARG A 84 31.28 -7.42 -2.81
CA ARG A 84 32.12 -6.92 -1.69
C ARG A 84 31.84 -7.63 -0.36
N ARG A 85 30.57 -7.99 -0.11
CA ARG A 85 30.15 -8.73 1.09
C ARG A 85 30.48 -10.22 1.04
N SER A 86 30.75 -10.77 -0.14
CA SER A 86 31.07 -12.19 -0.31
C SER A 86 32.54 -12.49 -0.13
N GLU A 87 33.40 -11.46 -0.17
CA GLU A 87 34.86 -11.58 -0.07
C GLU A 87 35.42 -12.55 -1.13
N ARG A 88 34.76 -12.61 -2.29
CA ARG A 88 35.22 -13.37 -3.46
C ARG A 88 36.20 -12.54 -4.27
N ASP A 89 37.13 -13.21 -4.94
CA ASP A 89 38.18 -12.55 -5.71
C ASP A 89 37.83 -12.39 -7.20
N ASP A 90 36.92 -13.21 -7.73
CA ASP A 90 36.53 -13.24 -9.15
C ASP A 90 35.11 -12.70 -9.34
N LEU A 91 35.03 -11.50 -9.94
CA LEU A 91 33.76 -10.83 -10.22
C LEU A 91 32.97 -11.52 -11.34
N GLU A 92 33.64 -12.06 -12.35
CA GLU A 92 32.99 -12.67 -13.51
C GLU A 92 32.32 -13.99 -13.10
N LEU A 93 33.05 -14.84 -12.37
CA LEU A 93 32.48 -16.06 -11.81
C LEU A 93 31.32 -15.75 -10.86
N PHE A 94 31.47 -14.73 -10.01
CA PHE A 94 30.40 -14.30 -9.10
C PHE A 94 29.15 -13.81 -9.85
N GLN A 95 29.33 -13.08 -10.95
CA GLN A 95 28.24 -12.64 -11.80
C GLN A 95 27.51 -13.83 -12.41
N GLN A 96 28.23 -14.79 -12.98
CA GLN A 96 27.63 -16.02 -13.56
C GLN A 96 26.85 -16.82 -12.51
N GLU A 97 27.40 -17.02 -11.30
CA GLU A 97 26.70 -17.69 -10.19
C GLU A 97 25.42 -16.92 -9.78
N SER A 98 25.51 -15.59 -9.74
CA SER A 98 24.38 -14.73 -9.40
C SER A 98 23.28 -14.77 -10.46
N ASP A 99 23.64 -14.75 -11.74
CA ASP A 99 22.70 -14.81 -12.85
C ASP A 99 22.01 -16.17 -12.89
N ALA A 100 22.73 -17.26 -12.61
CA ALA A 100 22.15 -18.58 -12.45
C ALA A 100 21.16 -18.66 -11.26
N GLU A 101 21.48 -18.01 -10.13
CA GLU A 101 20.57 -17.94 -8.96
C GLU A 101 19.30 -17.13 -9.24
N LEU A 102 19.40 -16.03 -9.98
CA LEU A 102 18.28 -15.13 -10.25
C LEU A 102 17.42 -15.59 -11.43
N TYR A 103 18.05 -15.99 -12.53
CA TYR A 103 17.42 -16.18 -13.84
C TYR A 103 17.54 -17.59 -14.40
N GLY A 104 18.26 -18.50 -13.73
CA GLY A 104 18.33 -19.91 -14.13
C GLY A 104 16.97 -20.62 -14.05
N GLU A 105 16.94 -21.92 -14.34
CA GLU A 105 15.71 -22.73 -14.34
C GLU A 105 14.98 -22.71 -12.98
N ARG A 106 15.76 -22.70 -11.89
CA ARG A 106 15.28 -22.52 -10.50
C ARG A 106 15.44 -21.07 -9.99
N GLY A 107 15.51 -20.13 -10.92
CA GLY A 107 15.75 -18.71 -10.67
C GLY A 107 14.65 -18.06 -9.84
N ILE A 108 15.05 -17.21 -8.90
CA ILE A 108 14.13 -16.57 -7.94
C ILE A 108 13.59 -15.20 -8.39
N ALA A 109 14.10 -14.62 -9.48
CA ALA A 109 13.78 -13.25 -9.90
C ALA A 109 12.26 -13.04 -10.11
N GLU A 110 11.60 -13.97 -10.79
CA GLU A 110 10.16 -13.94 -11.04
C GLU A 110 9.35 -13.86 -9.73
N VAL A 111 9.71 -14.70 -8.76
CA VAL A 111 9.04 -14.72 -7.45
C VAL A 111 9.31 -13.41 -6.73
N MET A 112 10.57 -12.94 -6.72
CA MET A 112 10.94 -11.66 -6.09
C MET A 112 10.11 -10.51 -6.62
N THR A 113 9.97 -10.37 -7.95
CA THR A 113 9.17 -9.32 -8.59
C THR A 113 7.68 -9.40 -8.21
N SER A 114 7.15 -10.62 -8.02
CA SER A 114 5.76 -10.82 -7.62
C SER A 114 5.48 -10.58 -6.13
N THR A 115 6.52 -10.45 -5.29
CA THR A 115 6.33 -10.20 -3.86
C THR A 115 5.80 -8.79 -3.59
N ARG A 116 4.91 -8.68 -2.60
CA ARG A 116 4.30 -7.40 -2.19
C ARG A 116 5.28 -6.49 -1.45
N VAL A 117 6.25 -7.08 -0.74
CA VAL A 117 7.22 -6.35 0.07
C VAL A 117 8.61 -6.66 -0.49
N GLN A 118 9.29 -5.61 -0.93
CA GLN A 118 10.64 -5.68 -1.49
C GLN A 118 11.56 -4.75 -0.70
N ILE A 119 12.75 -5.25 -0.36
CA ILE A 119 13.80 -4.51 0.34
C ILE A 119 15.02 -4.45 -0.58
N LEU A 120 15.44 -3.24 -0.94
CA LEU A 120 16.70 -3.04 -1.66
C LEU A 120 17.80 -2.61 -0.68
N ASN A 121 18.63 -3.57 -0.30
CA ASN A 121 19.73 -3.39 0.65
C ASN A 121 21.01 -2.88 -0.03
N SER A 122 21.05 -1.58 -0.31
CA SER A 122 22.23 -0.90 -0.86
C SER A 122 23.19 -0.36 0.21
N GLY A 123 22.81 -0.44 1.49
CA GLY A 123 23.39 0.35 2.57
C GLY A 123 24.12 -0.43 3.66
N THR A 124 24.31 0.24 4.80
CA THR A 124 24.79 -0.38 6.04
C THR A 124 23.69 -1.17 6.73
N ARG A 125 24.07 -1.94 7.76
CA ARG A 125 23.11 -2.70 8.58
C ARG A 125 22.07 -1.79 9.24
N GLU A 126 22.48 -0.62 9.71
CA GLU A 126 21.63 0.35 10.38
C GLU A 126 20.57 0.90 9.41
N GLN A 127 20.97 1.18 8.18
CA GLN A 127 20.06 1.60 7.11
C GLN A 127 19.06 0.50 6.75
N LEU A 128 19.53 -0.75 6.65
CA LEU A 128 18.66 -1.90 6.40
C LEU A 128 17.63 -2.10 7.52
N TRP A 129 18.03 -1.96 8.78
CA TRP A 129 17.14 -2.09 9.92
C TRP A 129 16.12 -0.94 9.97
N ALA A 130 16.54 0.29 9.66
CA ALA A 130 15.64 1.42 9.55
C ALA A 130 14.58 1.21 8.45
N GLN A 131 14.99 0.68 7.29
CA GLN A 131 14.08 0.33 6.20
C GLN A 131 13.14 -0.82 6.59
N THR A 132 13.65 -1.84 7.29
CA THR A 132 12.83 -2.97 7.76
C THR A 132 11.77 -2.48 8.77
N LYS A 133 12.15 -1.57 9.66
CA LYS A 133 11.24 -0.91 10.61
C LYS A 133 10.14 -0.12 9.92
N SER A 134 10.47 0.67 8.90
CA SER A 134 9.49 1.51 8.21
C SER A 134 8.47 0.69 7.42
N LEU A 135 8.84 -0.51 6.98
CA LEU A 135 7.94 -1.44 6.29
C LEU A 135 6.94 -2.15 7.20
N GLN A 136 7.15 -2.11 8.53
CA GLN A 136 6.25 -2.72 9.53
C GLN A 136 5.88 -4.16 9.17
N ILE A 137 6.88 -4.99 8.88
CA ILE A 137 6.67 -6.34 8.32
C ILE A 137 5.78 -7.18 9.24
N GLY A 138 5.87 -7.00 10.56
CA GLY A 138 5.05 -7.73 11.54
C GLY A 138 3.58 -7.29 11.63
N ASP A 139 3.14 -6.29 10.86
CA ASP A 139 1.74 -5.88 10.82
C ASP A 139 0.89 -6.87 10.01
N GLU A 140 -0.16 -7.40 10.62
CA GLU A 140 -1.07 -8.37 9.98
C GLU A 140 -1.85 -7.76 8.80
N GLY A 141 -1.87 -6.43 8.67
CA GLY A 141 -2.40 -5.69 7.53
C GLY A 141 -1.77 -6.09 6.19
N HIS A 142 -0.51 -6.55 6.19
CA HIS A 142 0.14 -7.13 5.01
C HIS A 142 -0.52 -8.43 4.52
N LEU A 143 -1.08 -9.21 5.45
CA LEU A 143 -1.75 -10.48 5.18
C LEU A 143 -3.21 -10.26 4.82
N ARG A 144 -3.91 -9.52 5.68
CA ARG A 144 -5.32 -9.18 5.56
C ARG A 144 -5.50 -7.72 5.92
N PRO A 145 -5.73 -6.85 4.93
CA PRO A 145 -5.98 -5.44 5.20
C PRO A 145 -7.17 -5.26 6.14
N ASN A 146 -7.03 -4.33 7.08
CA ASN A 146 -8.17 -3.86 7.87
C ASN A 146 -9.18 -3.14 6.97
N TRP A 147 -10.37 -2.84 7.52
CA TRP A 147 -11.45 -2.22 6.75
C TRP A 147 -11.04 -0.88 6.14
N ASP A 148 -10.32 -0.04 6.88
CA ASP A 148 -9.93 1.29 6.39
C ASP A 148 -8.94 1.19 5.22
N SER A 149 -7.91 0.34 5.33
CA SER A 149 -7.00 0.02 4.23
C SER A 149 -7.77 -0.53 3.03
N TYR A 150 -8.71 -1.46 3.24
CA TYR A 150 -9.52 -2.07 2.19
C TYR A 150 -10.33 -1.02 1.40
N PHE A 151 -11.07 -0.16 2.08
CA PHE A 151 -11.90 0.85 1.41
C PHE A 151 -11.06 1.97 0.77
N LEU A 152 -9.92 2.34 1.36
CA LEU A 152 -8.99 3.29 0.73
C LEU A 152 -8.30 2.72 -0.51
N ALA A 153 -7.97 1.42 -0.53
CA ALA A 153 -7.45 0.79 -1.75
C ALA A 153 -8.48 0.79 -2.88
N ILE A 154 -9.76 0.61 -2.55
CA ILE A 154 -10.85 0.76 -3.52
C ILE A 154 -10.94 2.20 -4.01
N ALA A 155 -10.87 3.19 -3.11
CA ALA A 155 -10.83 4.60 -3.51
C ALA A 155 -9.63 4.90 -4.42
N GLU A 156 -8.45 4.35 -4.12
CA GLU A 156 -7.27 4.51 -4.96
C GLU A 156 -7.45 3.88 -6.35
N LEU A 157 -8.01 2.67 -6.43
CA LEU A 157 -8.35 2.02 -7.70
C LEU A 157 -9.34 2.86 -8.52
N LEU A 158 -10.40 3.37 -7.88
CA LEU A 158 -11.40 4.24 -8.51
C LEU A 158 -10.78 5.54 -9.03
N SER A 159 -9.77 6.08 -8.35
CA SER A 159 -9.09 7.31 -8.79
C SER A 159 -8.39 7.16 -10.15
N LYS A 160 -8.12 5.92 -10.59
CA LYS A 160 -7.60 5.65 -11.94
C LYS A 160 -8.63 5.92 -13.05
N ARG A 161 -9.92 6.02 -12.72
CA ARG A 161 -11.00 6.39 -13.65
C ARG A 161 -11.25 7.90 -13.73
N THR A 162 -10.63 8.70 -12.87
CA THR A 162 -10.76 10.17 -12.94
C THR A 162 -10.33 10.69 -14.31
N ASN A 163 -11.13 11.59 -14.86
CA ASN A 163 -10.83 12.33 -16.08
C ASN A 163 -10.47 13.82 -15.83
N CYS A 164 -10.52 14.26 -14.57
CA CYS A 164 -10.11 15.59 -14.15
C CYS A 164 -8.59 15.76 -14.24
N MET A 165 -8.14 16.83 -14.89
CA MET A 165 -6.71 17.11 -15.08
C MET A 165 -6.06 17.79 -13.86
N ARG A 166 -6.85 18.28 -12.89
CA ARG A 166 -6.34 18.94 -11.66
C ARG A 166 -5.95 17.93 -10.58
N LYS A 167 -6.82 16.97 -10.29
CA LYS A 167 -6.66 16.07 -9.14
C LYS A 167 -7.31 14.72 -9.42
N LYS A 168 -6.50 13.65 -9.35
CA LYS A 168 -6.94 12.24 -9.44
C LYS A 168 -7.54 11.79 -8.11
N SER A 169 -8.76 12.24 -7.81
CA SER A 169 -9.47 11.97 -6.56
C SER A 169 -10.61 10.98 -6.73
N ALA A 170 -10.81 10.15 -5.72
CA ALA A 170 -11.94 9.24 -5.64
C ALA A 170 -12.33 8.98 -4.18
N THR A 171 -13.55 8.47 -4.02
CA THR A 171 -14.26 8.38 -2.76
C THR A 171 -15.13 7.13 -2.72
N VAL A 172 -15.22 6.53 -1.54
CA VAL A 172 -16.12 5.41 -1.25
C VAL A 172 -16.91 5.76 0.01
N ILE A 173 -18.25 5.67 -0.06
CA ILE A 173 -19.12 5.80 1.10
C ILE A 173 -19.48 4.40 1.58
N VAL A 174 -19.32 4.16 2.87
CA VAL A 174 -19.51 2.85 3.50
C VAL A 174 -20.44 2.98 4.70
N ARG A 175 -21.37 2.05 4.81
CA ARG A 175 -22.22 1.88 5.99
C ARG A 175 -22.27 0.40 6.35
N ASP A 176 -22.17 0.07 7.62
CA ASP A 176 -22.25 -1.33 8.10
C ASP A 176 -21.25 -2.25 7.37
N THR A 177 -20.03 -1.77 7.09
CA THR A 177 -18.98 -2.44 6.29
C THR A 177 -19.38 -2.80 4.85
N ARG A 178 -20.43 -2.18 4.32
CA ARG A 178 -20.88 -2.33 2.93
C ARG A 178 -20.72 -1.02 2.18
N ILE A 179 -20.26 -1.11 0.94
CA ILE A 179 -20.17 0.04 0.05
C ILE A 179 -21.58 0.49 -0.32
N VAL A 180 -21.89 1.74 -0.04
CA VAL A 180 -23.16 2.40 -0.37
C VAL A 180 -23.08 3.04 -1.74
N SER A 181 -22.01 3.78 -2.00
CA SER A 181 -21.74 4.45 -3.26
C SER A 181 -20.25 4.70 -3.43
N THR A 182 -19.87 5.01 -4.67
CA THR A 182 -18.52 5.40 -5.05
C THR A 182 -18.58 6.67 -5.87
N GLY A 183 -17.48 7.41 -5.92
CA GLY A 183 -17.36 8.61 -6.73
C GLY A 183 -15.91 8.86 -7.12
N TYR A 184 -15.72 9.51 -8.26
CA TYR A 184 -14.43 10.02 -8.71
C TYR A 184 -14.61 11.41 -9.32
N SER A 185 -13.54 12.19 -9.33
CA SER A 185 -13.58 13.56 -9.86
C SER A 185 -13.72 13.59 -11.38
N GLY A 186 -14.54 14.50 -11.91
CA GLY A 186 -14.72 14.64 -13.35
C GLY A 186 -15.89 15.52 -13.77
N THR A 187 -16.03 15.78 -15.08
CA THR A 187 -17.20 16.50 -15.61
C THR A 187 -18.51 15.73 -15.32
N PRO A 188 -19.66 16.43 -15.29
CA PRO A 188 -20.96 15.80 -15.11
C PRO A 188 -21.27 14.73 -16.18
N SER A 189 -22.20 13.83 -15.86
CA SER A 189 -22.67 12.80 -16.79
C SER A 189 -23.14 13.42 -18.12
N ARG A 190 -22.78 12.78 -19.25
CA ARG A 190 -23.09 13.21 -20.63
C ARG A 190 -22.41 14.51 -21.09
N PHE A 191 -21.43 15.02 -20.35
CA PHE A 191 -20.48 16.03 -20.85
C PHE A 191 -19.22 15.37 -21.40
N LEU A 192 -18.49 16.09 -22.24
CA LEU A 192 -17.12 15.72 -22.60
C LEU A 192 -16.26 15.63 -21.34
N ASN A 193 -15.35 14.66 -21.31
CA ASN A 193 -14.43 14.48 -20.20
C ASN A 193 -13.46 15.67 -20.11
N CYS A 194 -12.89 15.96 -18.93
CA CYS A 194 -11.95 17.10 -18.83
C CYS A 194 -10.71 16.84 -19.77
N ILE A 195 -10.29 15.59 -20.01
CA ILE A 195 -9.25 15.20 -21.00
C ILE A 195 -9.62 15.42 -22.48
N GLU A 196 -10.92 15.49 -22.79
CA GLU A 196 -11.46 15.75 -24.14
C GLU A 196 -11.74 17.25 -24.34
N GLY A 197 -11.29 18.10 -23.41
CA GLY A 197 -11.55 19.54 -23.45
C GLY A 197 -12.90 19.94 -22.85
N GLY A 198 -13.60 19.04 -22.15
CA GLY A 198 -14.92 19.34 -21.57
C GLY A 198 -14.93 20.43 -20.50
N CYS A 199 -13.78 20.71 -19.86
CA CYS A 199 -13.63 21.81 -18.91
C CYS A 199 -12.48 22.73 -19.35
N THR A 200 -12.84 23.91 -19.84
CA THR A 200 -11.89 24.94 -20.33
C THR A 200 -10.89 25.33 -19.26
N LYS A 201 -11.32 25.42 -18.00
CA LYS A 201 -10.45 25.76 -16.87
C LYS A 201 -9.46 24.67 -16.51
N CYS A 202 -9.82 23.40 -16.68
CA CYS A 202 -8.87 22.30 -16.48
C CYS A 202 -7.84 22.26 -17.61
N ALA A 203 -8.22 22.63 -18.84
CA ALA A 203 -7.35 22.64 -20.01
C ALA A 203 -6.34 23.80 -20.01
N ALA A 204 -6.71 24.96 -19.47
CA ALA A 204 -5.81 26.10 -19.29
C ALA A 204 -4.96 25.93 -18.02
N GLN A 205 -3.77 25.34 -18.17
CA GLN A 205 -2.70 25.19 -17.14
C GLN A 205 -3.20 25.20 -15.69
N PRO A 206 -3.59 24.03 -15.14
CA PRO A 206 -4.24 23.97 -13.84
C PRO A 206 -3.30 24.41 -12.71
N SER A 207 -3.50 25.61 -12.18
CA SER A 207 -2.88 26.04 -10.92
C SER A 207 -3.78 25.68 -9.73
N SER A 208 -3.21 25.41 -8.55
CA SER A 208 -3.98 25.19 -7.32
C SER A 208 -4.60 26.48 -6.77
N ALA A 209 -4.08 27.65 -7.18
CA ALA A 209 -4.54 28.97 -6.74
C ALA A 209 -5.68 29.54 -7.59
N ASP A 210 -5.99 28.90 -8.73
CA ASP A 210 -7.02 29.37 -9.64
C ASP A 210 -8.43 29.28 -9.03
N PRO A 211 -9.26 30.33 -9.18
CA PRO A 211 -10.66 30.32 -8.80
C PRO A 211 -11.38 29.07 -9.33
N LEU A 212 -12.09 28.39 -8.43
CA LEU A 212 -12.85 27.16 -8.73
C LEU A 212 -14.24 27.44 -9.31
N ASP A 213 -14.68 28.69 -9.29
CA ASP A 213 -16.00 29.16 -9.73
C ASP A 213 -16.33 28.84 -11.19
N GLN A 214 -15.32 28.72 -12.05
CA GLN A 214 -15.48 28.38 -13.47
C GLN A 214 -15.22 26.89 -13.77
N CYS A 215 -14.78 26.10 -12.79
CA CYS A 215 -14.56 24.67 -12.98
C CYS A 215 -15.89 23.91 -12.91
N ILE A 216 -16.26 23.25 -14.01
CA ILE A 216 -17.49 22.45 -14.05
C ILE A 216 -17.31 21.01 -13.54
N CYS A 217 -16.06 20.55 -13.35
CA CYS A 217 -15.80 19.18 -12.90
C CYS A 217 -16.25 19.03 -11.43
N LEU A 218 -17.01 17.98 -11.10
CA LEU A 218 -17.45 17.61 -9.75
C LEU A 218 -16.32 16.98 -8.95
N CYS A 219 -16.32 17.22 -7.64
CA CYS A 219 -15.44 16.50 -6.72
C CYS A 219 -15.91 15.06 -6.53
N ALA A 220 -15.00 14.16 -6.14
CA ALA A 220 -15.32 12.75 -5.96
C ALA A 220 -16.36 12.52 -4.86
N GLU A 221 -16.25 13.29 -3.78
CA GLU A 221 -17.13 13.28 -2.62
C GLU A 221 -18.55 13.72 -3.01
N GLU A 222 -18.64 14.73 -3.88
CA GLU A 222 -19.92 15.24 -4.39
C GLU A 222 -20.60 14.16 -5.23
N SER A 223 -19.89 13.55 -6.17
CA SER A 223 -20.39 12.46 -6.99
C SER A 223 -20.89 11.30 -6.13
N ALA A 224 -20.12 10.88 -5.12
CA ALA A 224 -20.49 9.79 -4.23
C ALA A 224 -21.73 10.11 -3.38
N ILE A 225 -21.84 11.33 -2.85
CA ILE A 225 -22.97 11.78 -2.04
C ILE A 225 -24.24 11.92 -2.89
N LEU A 226 -24.12 12.48 -4.10
CA LEU A 226 -25.25 12.62 -5.03
C LEU A 226 -25.81 11.26 -5.42
N GLU A 227 -24.94 10.30 -5.73
CA GLU A 227 -25.35 8.93 -6.04
C GLU A 227 -26.01 8.26 -4.84
N ALA A 228 -25.41 8.37 -3.64
CA ALA A 228 -25.96 7.78 -2.42
C ALA A 228 -27.33 8.36 -2.04
N GLY A 229 -27.47 9.67 -2.13
CA GLY A 229 -28.56 10.42 -1.50
C GLY A 229 -28.44 10.41 0.03
N ARG A 230 -29.03 11.42 0.67
CA ARG A 230 -28.89 11.63 2.13
C ARG A 230 -29.28 10.40 2.95
N GLY A 231 -30.38 9.73 2.61
CA GLY A 231 -30.91 8.59 3.39
C GLY A 231 -29.90 7.44 3.55
N ARG A 232 -29.02 7.22 2.58
CA ARG A 232 -27.99 6.17 2.65
C ARG A 232 -26.67 6.64 3.27
N CYS A 233 -26.44 7.95 3.33
CA CYS A 233 -25.25 8.56 3.95
C CYS A 233 -25.36 8.73 5.48
N LEU A 234 -26.56 8.68 6.05
CA LEU A 234 -26.76 8.87 7.49
C LEU A 234 -25.95 7.84 8.30
N GLY A 235 -25.07 8.32 9.18
CA GLY A 235 -24.20 7.49 10.02
C GLY A 235 -23.08 6.79 9.26
N ALA A 236 -22.89 7.07 7.97
CA ALA A 236 -21.87 6.43 7.15
C ALA A 236 -20.46 6.95 7.46
N THR A 237 -19.46 6.19 7.00
CA THR A 237 -18.06 6.60 6.88
C THR A 237 -17.74 6.89 5.43
N ILE A 238 -17.00 7.98 5.16
CA ILE A 238 -16.49 8.31 3.84
C ILE A 238 -14.98 8.12 3.79
N TYR A 239 -14.53 7.32 2.83
CA TYR A 239 -13.13 7.05 2.55
C TYR A 239 -12.71 7.85 1.32
N VAL A 240 -11.75 8.75 1.46
CA VAL A 240 -11.33 9.68 0.40
C VAL A 240 -9.84 9.55 0.11
N LYS A 241 -9.47 9.54 -1.17
CA LYS A 241 -8.04 9.50 -1.53
C LYS A 241 -7.29 10.76 -1.10
N HIS A 242 -7.94 11.91 -1.17
CA HIS A 242 -7.37 13.19 -0.75
C HIS A 242 -8.31 13.90 0.21
N PHE A 243 -7.75 14.67 1.14
CA PHE A 243 -8.52 15.45 2.10
C PHE A 243 -9.60 16.31 1.40
N PRO A 244 -10.84 16.35 1.92
CA PRO A 244 -11.95 17.03 1.27
C PRO A 244 -11.82 18.54 1.35
N CYS A 245 -12.17 19.25 0.28
CA CYS A 245 -12.22 20.71 0.31
C CYS A 245 -13.35 21.23 1.22
N LEU A 246 -13.38 22.53 1.52
CA LEU A 246 -14.41 23.12 2.37
C LEU A 246 -15.83 22.91 1.83
N SER A 247 -16.03 22.99 0.50
CA SER A 247 -17.33 22.72 -0.14
C SER A 247 -17.80 21.28 0.10
N CYS A 248 -16.92 20.31 -0.13
CA CYS A 248 -17.19 18.90 0.13
C CYS A 248 -17.42 18.64 1.61
N SER A 249 -16.66 19.27 2.50
CA SER A 249 -16.81 19.12 3.96
C SER A 249 -18.20 19.54 4.45
N LYS A 250 -18.73 20.66 3.94
CA LYS A 250 -20.12 21.09 4.20
C LYS A 250 -21.13 20.02 3.76
N LYS A 251 -20.95 19.47 2.55
CA LYS A 251 -21.82 18.44 1.97
C LYS A 251 -21.76 17.11 2.73
N ILE A 252 -20.56 16.68 3.12
CA ILE A 252 -20.32 15.48 3.95
C ILE A 252 -21.14 15.59 5.24
N ARG A 253 -21.01 16.72 5.95
CA ARG A 253 -21.77 16.91 7.19
C ARG A 253 -23.28 16.96 6.95
N GLN A 254 -23.74 17.68 5.91
CA GLN A 254 -25.16 17.81 5.58
C GLN A 254 -25.79 16.47 5.17
N ALA A 255 -25.01 15.61 4.52
CA ALA A 255 -25.39 14.24 4.16
C ALA A 255 -25.52 13.31 5.39
N GLY A 256 -25.04 13.73 6.57
CA GLY A 256 -25.11 12.98 7.81
C GLY A 256 -24.01 11.93 7.98
N ILE A 257 -22.89 12.09 7.26
CA ILE A 257 -21.69 11.27 7.40
C ILE A 257 -20.98 11.69 8.70
N VAL A 258 -20.54 10.71 9.48
CA VAL A 258 -20.00 10.93 10.84
C VAL A 258 -18.50 10.67 10.94
N ARG A 259 -17.90 10.03 9.93
CA ARG A 259 -16.47 9.72 9.90
C ARG A 259 -15.89 9.93 8.51
N VAL A 260 -14.73 10.59 8.43
CA VAL A 260 -13.94 10.82 7.23
C VAL A 260 -12.58 10.16 7.43
N VAL A 261 -12.21 9.24 6.55
CA VAL A 261 -10.89 8.61 6.53
C VAL A 261 -10.19 8.99 5.23
N TYR A 262 -8.98 9.53 5.30
CA TYR A 262 -8.27 10.03 4.13
C TYR A 262 -6.83 9.49 4.00
N LEU A 263 -6.38 9.31 2.75
CA LEU A 263 -5.03 8.83 2.45
C LEU A 263 -3.99 9.97 2.38
N ASN A 264 -4.29 11.02 1.61
CA ASN A 264 -3.34 12.11 1.35
C ASN A 264 -3.86 13.46 1.89
N ASP A 265 -2.98 14.21 2.53
CA ASP A 265 -3.19 15.59 3.03
C ASP A 265 -2.90 16.68 1.97
N VAL A 266 -2.63 16.29 0.72
CA VAL A 266 -2.36 17.22 -0.38
C VAL A 266 -3.56 18.17 -0.58
N GLY A 267 -3.31 19.46 -0.31
CA GLY A 267 -4.31 20.53 -0.40
C GLY A 267 -5.27 20.58 0.80
N MET A 268 -4.86 20.06 1.96
CA MET A 268 -5.61 20.18 3.21
C MET A 268 -5.74 21.66 3.60
N ASP A 269 -6.99 22.09 3.75
CA ASP A 269 -7.36 23.43 4.18
C ASP A 269 -7.68 23.40 5.68
N VAL A 270 -7.00 24.24 6.46
CA VAL A 270 -7.21 24.38 7.92
C VAL A 270 -8.67 24.75 8.23
N VAL A 271 -9.31 25.52 7.36
CA VAL A 271 -10.73 25.89 7.51
C VAL A 271 -11.63 24.67 7.34
N ALA A 272 -11.35 23.82 6.35
CA ALA A 272 -12.10 22.58 6.12
C ALA A 272 -11.93 21.58 7.28
N ALA A 273 -10.72 21.43 7.81
CA ALA A 273 -10.44 20.58 8.96
C ALA A 273 -11.12 21.08 10.24
N SER A 274 -11.03 22.39 10.50
CA SER A 274 -11.69 23.04 11.63
C SER A 274 -13.22 22.91 11.53
N PHE A 275 -13.77 23.06 10.32
CA PHE A 275 -15.21 22.88 10.07
C PHE A 275 -15.67 21.45 10.39
N LEU A 276 -14.98 20.42 9.89
CA LEU A 276 -15.36 19.02 10.15
C LEU A 276 -15.29 18.69 11.66
N THR A 277 -14.27 19.21 12.34
CA THR A 277 -14.11 19.05 13.79
C THR A 277 -15.25 19.73 14.55
N ALA A 278 -15.55 21.00 14.24
CA ALA A 278 -16.66 21.74 14.86
C ALA A 278 -18.03 21.11 14.55
N ALA A 279 -18.14 20.43 13.41
CA ALA A 279 -19.34 19.71 12.99
C ALA A 279 -19.50 18.32 13.63
N ASN A 280 -18.59 17.92 14.53
CA ASN A 280 -18.54 16.62 15.21
C ASN A 280 -18.42 15.43 14.22
N VAL A 281 -17.60 15.61 13.18
CA VAL A 281 -17.21 14.54 12.25
C VAL A 281 -15.83 14.03 12.67
N ASN A 282 -15.69 12.72 12.87
CA ASN A 282 -14.40 12.11 13.18
C ASN A 282 -13.53 12.09 11.91
N VAL A 283 -12.32 12.67 11.97
CA VAL A 283 -11.43 12.81 10.80
C VAL A 283 -10.10 12.13 11.08
N GLU A 284 -9.75 11.14 10.27
CA GLU A 284 -8.57 10.30 10.49
C GLU A 284 -7.74 10.19 9.20
N LYS A 285 -6.44 10.45 9.31
CA LYS A 285 -5.47 10.09 8.26
C LYS A 285 -5.13 8.61 8.42
N HIS A 286 -5.21 7.84 7.35
CA HIS A 286 -4.88 6.42 7.39
C HIS A 286 -3.70 6.11 6.45
N VAL A 287 -2.76 5.30 6.95
CA VAL A 287 -1.61 4.83 6.18
C VAL A 287 -1.89 3.40 5.73
N MET A 288 -1.84 3.17 4.42
CA MET A 288 -2.06 1.84 3.87
C MET A 288 -0.81 0.97 4.03
N ILE A 289 -0.95 -0.12 4.78
CA ILE A 289 0.08 -1.16 4.92
C ILE A 289 -0.20 -2.27 3.90
N GLY A 290 0.83 -2.68 3.15
CA GLY A 290 0.82 -3.91 2.35
C GLY A 290 -0.01 -3.93 1.05
N MET A 291 -0.53 -2.78 0.60
CA MET A 291 -1.39 -2.70 -0.60
C MET A 291 -0.80 -1.94 -1.79
N LEU A 292 0.35 -1.30 -1.61
CA LEU A 292 1.11 -0.70 -2.71
C LEU A 292 2.37 -1.56 -2.92
N ASN A 293 2.67 -1.91 -4.18
CA ASN A 293 4.04 -2.29 -4.54
C ASN A 293 4.88 -1.06 -4.23
N THR A 294 5.47 -1.01 -3.03
CA THR A 294 6.38 0.05 -2.60
C THR A 294 7.67 -0.08 -3.42
N PHE A 295 7.62 0.30 -4.69
CA PHE A 295 8.77 0.96 -5.28
C PHE A 295 8.86 2.29 -4.54
N TYR A 296 9.79 2.36 -3.59
CA TYR A 296 10.29 3.62 -3.09
C TYR A 296 10.88 4.37 -4.30
N GLN A 297 10.05 5.08 -5.05
CA GLN A 297 10.51 6.12 -5.97
C GLN A 297 10.79 7.32 -5.07
N GLY A 298 12.09 7.59 -4.88
CA GLY A 298 12.55 8.79 -4.20
C GLY A 298 11.85 10.02 -4.78
N GLN A 299 11.46 10.93 -3.89
CA GLN A 299 11.17 12.31 -4.25
C GLN A 299 12.40 12.99 -4.83
#